data_AF-A0A6L8HFC8-F1
#
_entry.id   AF-A0A6L8HFC8-F1
#
_cell.length_a   1.000
_cell.length_b   1.000
_cell.length_c   1.000
_cell.angle_alpha   90.00
_cell.angle_beta   90.00
_cell.angle_gamma   90.00
#
_symmetry.space_group_name_H-M   'P 1'
#
loop_
_entity.id
_entity.type
_entity.pdbx_description
1 polymer ?
#
loop_
_entity_poly.entity_id
_entity_poly.type
_entity_poly.pdbx_seq_one_letter_code
_entity_poly.pdbx_strand_id
1 'polypeptide(L)' 'DGAAVADLRELRVIHGLGTGALRKRVSEVLARDARVEDFRAGRPGEGGHGVTVVRIR' A
#
# COMPACT_ATOMS: atom_id res chain seq x y z
N ASP A 1 10.27 -14.62 -21.28
CA ASP A 1 9.67 -15.30 -20.12
C ASP A 1 10.47 -14.97 -18.88
N GLY A 2 9.93 -14.13 -18.00
CA GLY A 2 10.69 -13.57 -16.89
C GLY A 2 9.86 -12.68 -16.00
N ALA A 3 8.76 -13.22 -15.47
CA ALA A 3 8.12 -12.67 -14.30
C ALA A 3 8.08 -13.81 -13.29
N ALA A 4 9.11 -13.88 -12.45
CA ALA A 4 9.00 -14.59 -11.20
C ALA A 4 7.74 -14.04 -10.53
N VAL A 5 6.76 -14.91 -10.30
CA VAL A 5 5.65 -14.66 -9.39
C VAL A 5 6.30 -14.54 -8.01
N ALA A 6 6.91 -13.38 -7.75
CA ALA A 6 7.51 -13.05 -6.48
C ALA A 6 6.33 -12.94 -5.53
N ASP A 7 6.17 -13.98 -4.71
CA ASP A 7 5.34 -14.07 -3.51
C ASP A 7 4.60 -12.75 -3.22
N LEU A 8 3.43 -12.57 -3.86
CA LEU A 8 2.68 -11.31 -3.97
C LEU A 8 2.02 -10.92 -2.63
N ARG A 9 2.72 -11.08 -1.51
CA ARG A 9 2.23 -10.76 -0.18
C ARG A 9 2.32 -9.27 0.14
N GLU A 10 2.97 -8.47 -0.71
CA GLU A 10 3.06 -7.02 -0.56
C GLU A 10 2.53 -6.28 -1.79
N LEU A 11 1.64 -5.31 -1.57
CA LEU A 11 1.07 -4.43 -2.57
C LEU A 11 1.44 -2.97 -2.26
N ARG A 12 1.62 -2.16 -3.29
CA ARG A 12 1.86 -0.70 -3.16
C ARG A 12 0.71 0.08 -3.76
N VAL A 13 0.06 0.89 -2.94
CA VAL A 13 -0.99 1.83 -3.36
C VAL A 13 -0.37 3.21 -3.49
N ILE A 14 -0.12 3.63 -4.74
CA ILE A 14 0.39 4.96 -5.04
C ILE A 14 -0.80 5.92 -5.13
N HIS A 15 -0.94 6.81 -4.15
CA HIS A 15 -2.02 7.80 -4.09
C HIS A 15 -1.51 9.24 -4.16
N GLY A 16 -0.19 9.45 -4.20
CA GLY A 16 0.43 10.77 -4.20
C GLY A 16 0.32 11.47 -2.84
N LEU A 17 0.97 12.63 -2.72
CA LEU A 17 0.98 13.43 -1.50
C LEU A 17 -0.29 14.28 -1.38
N GLY A 18 -0.50 15.18 -2.36
CA GLY A 18 -1.70 16.03 -2.48
C GLY A 18 -2.19 16.63 -1.15
N THR A 19 -3.52 16.73 -1.01
CA THR A 19 -4.18 17.12 0.26
C THR A 19 -4.20 15.99 1.30
N GLY A 20 -3.71 14.79 0.96
CA GLY A 20 -3.84 13.59 1.78
C GLY A 20 -5.23 12.95 1.79
N ALA A 21 -6.19 13.46 1.02
CA ALA A 21 -7.54 12.91 0.94
C ALA A 21 -7.55 11.44 0.49
N LEU A 22 -6.78 11.11 -0.55
CA LEU A 22 -6.66 9.73 -1.03
C LEU A 22 -5.95 8.83 0.00
N ARG A 23 -4.88 9.30 0.64
CA ARG A 23 -4.22 8.57 1.73
C ARG A 23 -5.22 8.18 2.82
N LYS A 24 -6.02 9.15 3.29
CA LYS A 24 -7.05 8.92 4.31
C LYS A 24 -8.06 7.86 3.86
N ARG A 25 -8.60 8.00 2.65
CA ARG A 25 -9.60 7.06 2.13
C ARG A 25 -9.02 5.65 1.94
N VAL A 26 -7.77 5.55 1.48
CA VAL A 26 -7.04 4.28 1.34
C VAL A 26 -6.91 3.61 2.71
N SER A 27 -6.45 4.34 3.74
CA SER A 27 -6.35 3.80 5.11
C SER A 27 -7.70 3.30 5.66
N GLU A 28 -8.80 4.03 5.42
CA GLU A 28 -10.14 3.62 5.85
C GLU A 28 -10.62 2.31 5.20
N VAL A 29 -10.33 2.13 3.92
CA VAL A 29 -10.70 0.92 3.17
C VAL A 29 -9.86 -0.26 3.64
N LEU A 30 -8.54 -0.09 3.73
CA LEU A 30 -7.61 -1.15 4.12
C LEU A 30 -7.86 -1.64 5.55
N ALA A 31 -8.19 -0.73 6.48
CA ALA A 31 -8.52 -1.09 7.86
C ALA A 31 -9.77 -1.99 8.00
N ARG A 32 -10.61 -2.08 6.97
CA ARG A 32 -11.84 -2.88 6.95
C ARG A 32 -11.73 -4.14 6.08
N ASP A 33 -10.63 -4.31 5.35
CA ASP A 33 -10.45 -5.42 4.42
C ASP A 33 -9.85 -6.64 5.13
N ALA A 34 -10.61 -7.73 5.25
CA ALA A 34 -10.19 -8.94 5.94
C ALA A 34 -9.00 -9.67 5.28
N ARG A 35 -8.66 -9.32 4.04
CA ARG A 35 -7.49 -9.86 3.32
C ARG A 35 -6.20 -9.15 3.70
N VAL A 36 -6.29 -7.96 4.31
CA VAL A 36 -5.15 -7.17 4.75
C VAL A 36 -4.65 -7.69 6.09
N GLU A 37 -3.36 -7.99 6.16
CA GLU A 37 -2.67 -8.33 7.39
C GLU A 37 -2.16 -7.07 8.10
N ASP A 38 -1.50 -6.17 7.38
CA ASP A 38 -1.14 -4.84 7.84
C ASP A 38 -1.01 -3.84 6.68
N PHE A 39 -0.91 -2.56 7.00
CA PHE A 39 -0.49 -1.54 6.06
C PHE A 39 0.25 -0.39 6.75
N ARG A 40 1.12 0.29 6.01
CA ARG A 40 1.93 1.42 6.48
C ARG A 40 2.19 2.43 5.37
N ALA A 41 2.64 3.63 5.72
CA ALA A 41 3.22 4.54 4.74
C ALA A 41 4.51 3.95 4.13
N GLY A 42 4.81 4.33 2.89
CA GLY A 42 6.07 4.01 2.22
C GLY A 42 7.26 4.64 2.95
N ARG A 43 8.38 3.93 2.95
CA ARG A 43 9.69 4.41 3.41
C ARG A 43 10.37 5.27 2.32
N PRO A 44 11.46 5.98 2.66
CA PRO A 44 12.36 6.52 1.63
C PRO A 44 12.76 5.44 0.63
N GLY A 45 12.65 5.73 -0.67
CA GLY A 45 12.86 4.75 -1.76
C GLY A 45 11.61 3.95 -2.17
N GLU A 46 10.55 3.94 -1.35
CA GLU A 46 9.25 3.31 -1.70
C GLU A 46 8.19 4.34 -2.13
N GLY A 47 8.56 5.63 -2.21
CA GLY A 47 7.65 6.75 -2.51
C GLY A 47 7.13 7.52 -1.29
N GLY A 48 7.62 7.18 -0.09
CA GLY A 48 7.34 7.93 1.14
C GLY A 48 5.84 7.99 1.48
N HIS A 49 5.40 9.13 2.03
CA HIS A 49 3.99 9.36 2.39
C HIS A 49 3.03 9.42 1.20
N GLY A 50 3.53 9.39 -0.05
CA GLY A 50 2.70 9.31 -1.25
C GLY A 50 2.28 7.87 -1.61
N VAL A 51 2.76 6.89 -0.85
CA VAL A 51 2.53 5.47 -1.06
C VAL A 51 2.09 4.82 0.24
N THR A 52 1.12 3.92 0.16
CA THR A 52 0.78 2.98 1.23
C THR A 52 1.23 1.59 0.81
N VAL A 53 2.06 0.96 1.64
CA VAL A 53 2.50 -0.43 1.49
C VAL A 53 1.54 -1.30 2.28
N VAL A 54 1.03 -2.36 1.67
CA VAL A 54 -0.01 -3.23 2.22
C VAL A 54 0.48 -4.66 2.20
N ARG A 55 0.38 -5.36 3.33
CA ARG A 55 0.64 -6.79 3.42
C ARG A 55 -0.67 -7.56 3.42
N ILE A 56 -0.77 -8.59 2.58
CA ILE A 56 -1.96 -9.44 2.47
C ILE A 56 -1.68 -10.86 3.01
N ARG A 57 -2.71 -11.49 3.58
CA ARG A 57 -2.65 -12.83 4.17
C ARG A 57 -2.45 -13.94 3.13
#